data_AF-A0A9N9K052-F1
#
_entry.id   AF-A0A9N9K052-F1
#
_cell.length_a   1.000
_cell.length_b   1.000
_cell.length_c   1.000
_cell.angle_alpha   90.00
_cell.angle_beta   90.00
_cell.angle_gamma   90.00
#
_symmetry.space_group_name_H-M   'P 1'
#
loop_
_entity.id
_entity.type
_entity.pdbx_description
1 polymer ?
#
loop_
_entity_poly.entity_id
_entity_poly.type
_entity_poly.pdbx_seq_one_letter_code
_entity_poly.pdbx_strand_id
1 'polypeptide(L)'
;MEDSESNVHLKTFVQINHDDIILPGELHRTNQDIGICIFVHGSGSSRSSPRYVAKVLRSHGIATFLLDLLTPQEEQIDEMTRHLRFDI
;
A
#
# COMPACT_ATOMS: atom_id res chain seq x y z
N MET A 1 17.10 2.59 31.64
CA MET A 1 17.42 1.69 30.53
C MET A 1 16.12 0.96 30.24
N GLU A 2 15.23 1.61 29.51
CA GLU A 2 14.01 0.97 29.01
C GLU A 2 14.38 0.36 27.68
N ASP A 3 14.21 -0.96 27.60
CA ASP A 3 14.45 -1.73 26.40
C ASP A 3 13.64 -1.12 25.27
N SER A 4 14.36 -0.51 24.32
CA SER A 4 13.82 -0.16 23.02
C SER A 4 13.43 -1.48 22.36
N GLU A 5 12.18 -1.91 22.52
CA GLU A 5 11.58 -2.92 21.66
C GLU A 5 11.81 -2.44 20.23
N SER A 6 12.78 -3.05 19.58
CA SER A 6 13.09 -2.79 18.20
C SER A 6 11.83 -3.15 17.42
N ASN A 7 11.13 -2.12 16.92
CA ASN A 7 9.99 -2.28 16.03
C ASN A 7 10.47 -3.08 14.81
N VAL A 8 10.31 -4.40 14.84
CA VAL A 8 10.68 -5.24 13.72
C VAL A 8 9.65 -4.97 12.63
N HIS A 9 10.10 -4.32 11.57
CA HIS A 9 9.28 -4.07 10.40
C HIS A 9 9.35 -5.27 9.48
N LEU A 10 8.33 -6.12 9.54
CA LEU A 10 8.19 -7.25 8.63
C LEU A 10 7.56 -6.75 7.33
N LYS A 11 8.27 -6.94 6.22
CA LYS A 11 7.78 -6.67 4.87
C LYS A 11 7.41 -7.99 4.20
N THR A 12 6.20 -8.07 3.66
CA THR A 12 5.72 -9.24 2.92
C THR A 12 5.01 -8.78 1.65
N PHE A 13 5.29 -9.44 0.53
CA PHE A 13 4.52 -9.26 -0.69
C PHE A 13 3.27 -10.15 -0.62
N VAL A 14 2.11 -9.56 -0.89
CA VAL A 14 0.81 -10.22 -0.81
C VAL A 14 0.14 -10.09 -2.18
N GLN A 15 -0.58 -11.12 -2.59
CA GLN A 15 -1.44 -11.09 -3.77
C GLN A 15 -2.88 -11.25 -3.33
N ILE A 16 -3.73 -10.30 -3.73
CA ILE A 16 -5.18 -10.40 -3.55
C ILE A 16 -5.75 -10.92 -4.85
N ASN A 17 -6.39 -12.09 -4.77
CA ASN A 17 -7.06 -12.72 -5.90
C ASN A 17 -8.56 -12.39 -5.81
N HIS A 18 -9.11 -11.82 -6.87
CA HIS A 18 -10.54 -11.56 -7.01
C HIS A 18 -10.97 -11.89 -8.44
N ASP A 19 -11.73 -12.98 -8.62
CA ASP A 19 -12.07 -13.55 -9.92
C ASP A 19 -10.82 -13.72 -10.82
N ASP A 20 -10.79 -13.06 -11.98
CA ASP A 20 -9.67 -13.09 -12.94
C ASP A 20 -8.62 -11.99 -12.68
N ILE A 21 -8.77 -11.21 -11.61
CA ILE A 21 -7.89 -10.09 -11.27
C ILE A 21 -6.96 -10.49 -10.12
N ILE A 22 -5.66 -10.21 -10.31
CA ILE A 22 -4.63 -10.36 -9.28
C ILE A 22 -4.09 -8.97 -8.96
N LEU A 23 -4.29 -8.52 -7.72
CA LEU A 23 -3.76 -7.26 -7.23
C LEU A 23 -2.54 -7.53 -6.33
N PRO A 24 -1.31 -7.23 -6.80
CA PRO A 24 -0.14 -7.31 -5.96
C PRO A 24 -0.11 -6.14 -4.96
N GLY A 25 0.35 -6.41 -3.75
CA GLY A 25 0.54 -5.39 -2.74
C GLY A 25 1.70 -5.69 -1.81
N GLU A 26 2.14 -4.66 -1.10
CA GLU A 26 3.20 -4.72 -0.11
C GLU A 26 2.61 -4.48 1.28
N LEU A 27 2.65 -5.51 2.12
CA LEU A 27 2.23 -5.44 3.51
C LEU A 27 3.44 -5.19 4.39
N HIS A 28 3.36 -4.13 5.19
CA HIS A 28 4.29 -3.85 6.27
C HIS A 28 3.60 -3.98 7.61
N ARG A 29 4.18 -4.84 8.44
CA ARG A 29 3.71 -5.11 9.79
C ARG A 29 4.76 -4.71 10.81
N THR A 30 4.30 -4.44 12.01
CA THR A 30 5.08 -4.32 13.23
C THR A 30 4.71 -5.49 14.16
N ASN A 31 5.50 -5.70 15.21
CA ASN A 31 5.24 -6.79 16.17
C ASN A 31 4.00 -6.52 17.05
N GLN A 32 3.47 -5.31 17.02
CA GLN A 32 2.39 -4.83 17.89
C GLN A 32 1.34 -4.06 17.07
N ASP A 33 0.98 -4.58 15.90
CA ASP A 33 0.00 -3.92 15.03
C ASP A 33 -1.35 -3.77 15.75
N ILE A 34 -1.74 -2.52 16.06
CA ILE A 34 -3.06 -2.21 16.65
C ILE A 34 -4.15 -2.02 15.60
N GLY A 35 -3.78 -2.02 14.32
CA GLY A 35 -4.68 -1.85 13.18
C GLY A 35 -3.91 -1.80 11.85
N ILE A 36 -4.64 -1.68 10.75
CA ILE A 36 -4.10 -1.63 9.39
C ILE A 36 -4.64 -0.41 8.63
N CYS A 37 -3.76 0.33 7.97
CA CYS A 37 -4.10 1.38 7.02
C CYS A 37 -3.79 0.90 5.60
N ILE A 38 -4.79 0.92 4.72
CA ILE A 38 -4.65 0.48 3.34
C ILE A 38 -4.47 1.73 2.46
N PHE A 39 -3.34 1.80 1.77
CA PHE A 39 -3.07 2.81 0.76
C PHE A 39 -3.35 2.20 -0.59
N VAL A 40 -4.34 2.76 -1.26
CA VAL A 40 -4.83 2.30 -2.54
C VAL A 40 -4.47 3.35 -3.59
N HIS A 41 -3.58 3.03 -4.51
CA HIS A 41 -3.26 3.93 -5.61
C HIS A 41 -4.27 3.70 -6.74
N GLY A 42 -5.08 4.72 -6.99
CA GLY A 42 -5.82 4.87 -8.24
C GLY A 42 -4.99 5.64 -9.27
N SER A 43 -5.50 5.68 -10.49
CA SER A 43 -4.84 6.34 -11.60
C SER A 43 -4.72 7.86 -11.34
N GLY A 44 -3.55 8.44 -11.62
CA GLY A 44 -3.26 9.87 -11.42
C GLY A 44 -2.75 10.28 -10.03
N SER A 45 -2.63 9.37 -9.05
CA SER A 45 -2.01 9.68 -7.76
C SER A 45 -0.49 9.40 -7.79
N SER A 46 0.33 10.38 -7.38
CA SER A 46 1.79 10.19 -7.29
C SER A 46 2.14 9.13 -6.25
N ARG A 47 2.85 8.07 -6.69
CA ARG A 47 3.37 6.95 -5.86
C ARG A 47 4.35 7.36 -4.74
N SER A 48 4.66 8.66 -4.62
CA SER A 48 5.70 9.19 -3.73
C SER A 48 5.16 9.69 -2.37
N SER A 49 3.98 10.31 -2.33
CA SER A 49 3.37 10.85 -1.10
C SER A 49 2.99 9.79 -0.03
N PRO A 50 2.34 8.67 -0.39
CA PRO A 50 1.85 7.71 0.61
C PRO A 50 2.98 6.97 1.36
N ARG A 51 4.19 6.90 0.79
CA ARG A 51 5.34 6.25 1.45
C ARG A 51 5.78 6.98 2.73
N TYR A 52 5.70 8.31 2.76
CA TYR A 52 6.03 9.09 3.95
C TYR A 52 4.98 8.87 5.05
N VAL A 53 3.69 8.99 4.71
CA VAL A 53 2.59 8.76 5.65
C VAL A 53 2.63 7.33 6.21
N ALA A 54 2.85 6.33 5.35
CA ALA A 54 2.99 4.94 5.78
C ALA A 54 4.16 4.73 6.74
N LYS A 55 5.27 5.45 6.58
CA LYS A 55 6.38 5.39 7.55
C LYS A 55 5.99 5.95 8.91
N VAL A 56 5.27 7.07 8.95
CA VAL A 56 4.80 7.69 10.20
C VAL A 56 3.75 6.80 10.89
N LEU A 57 2.83 6.19 10.16
CA LEU A 57 1.84 5.27 10.73
C LEU A 57 2.51 4.04 11.37
N ARG A 58 3.51 3.46 10.69
CA ARG A 58 4.27 2.32 11.22
C ARG A 58 5.05 2.65 12.48
N SER A 59 5.55 3.88 12.64
CA SER A 59 6.22 4.27 13.89
C SER A 59 5.27 4.38 15.09
N HIS A 60 3.96 4.35 14.84
CA HIS A 60 2.91 4.36 15.87
C HIS A 60 2.17 3.01 15.98
N GLY A 61 2.76 1.92 15.46
CA GLY A 61 2.18 0.57 15.59
C GLY A 61 1.02 0.28 14.64
N ILE A 62 0.86 1.06 13.55
CA ILE A 62 -0.16 0.80 12.53
C ILE A 62 0.49 0.09 11.34
N ALA A 63 0.00 -1.11 11.01
CA ALA A 63 0.38 -1.81 9.79
C ALA A 63 -0.04 -1.01 8.56
N THR A 64 0.73 -1.10 7.49
CA THR A 64 0.39 -0.43 6.23
C THR A 64 0.40 -1.40 5.09
N PHE A 65 -0.66 -1.44 4.31
CA PHE A 65 -0.75 -2.24 3.10
C PHE A 65 -0.87 -1.32 1.88
N LEU A 66 0.08 -1.42 0.96
CA LEU A 66 0.13 -0.58 -0.23
C LEU A 66 -0.20 -1.46 -1.43
N LEU A 67 -1.23 -1.11 -2.19
CA LEU A 67 -1.57 -1.77 -3.45
C LEU A 67 -1.97 -0.74 -4.51
N ASP A 68 -1.92 -1.17 -5.76
CA ASP A 68 -2.45 -0.45 -6.92
C ASP A 68 -3.75 -1.14 -7.35
N LEU A 69 -4.81 -0.38 -7.64
CA LEU A 69 -6.08 -0.95 -8.14
C LEU A 69 -6.04 -1.25 -9.63
N LEU A 70 -5.21 -0.52 -10.36
CA LEU A 70 -5.05 -0.75 -11.78
C LEU A 70 -4.11 -1.92 -12.00
N THR A 71 -4.52 -2.83 -12.86
CA THR A 71 -3.60 -3.74 -13.51
C THR A 71 -2.55 -2.95 -14.31
N PRO A 72 -1.36 -3.50 -14.57
CA PRO A 72 -0.35 -2.83 -15.39
C PRO A 72 -0.89 -2.38 -16.75
N GLN A 73 -1.81 -3.14 -17.35
CA GLN A 73 -2.47 -2.82 -18.60
C GLN A 73 -3.39 -1.59 -18.48
N GLU A 74 -4.19 -1.52 -17.41
CA GLU A 74 -5.04 -0.37 -17.13
C GLU A 74 -4.22 0.88 -16.80
N GLU A 75 -3.09 0.73 -16.11
CA GLU A 75 -2.16 1.83 -15.84
C GLU A 75 -1.58 2.41 -17.14
N GLN A 76 -1.17 1.56 -18.09
CA GLN A 76 -0.70 2.00 -19.41
C GLN A 76 -1.80 2.74 -20.19
N ILE A 77 -3.04 2.26 -20.13
CA ILE A 77 -4.17 2.92 -20.79
C ILE A 77 -4.46 4.26 -20.12
N ASP A 78 -4.45 4.36 -18.79
CA ASP A 78 -4.70 5.61 -18.08
C ASP A 78 -3.58 6.64 -18.26
N GLU A 79 -2.31 6.22 -18.35
CA GLU A 79 -1.21 7.15 -18.61
C GLU A 79 -1.44 7.94 -19.91
N MET A 80 -1.99 7.29 -20.93
CA MET A 80 -2.29 7.89 -22.22
C MET A 80 -3.63 8.63 -22.23
N THR A 81 -4.65 8.05 -21.61
CA THR A 81 -6.04 8.50 -21.78
C THR A 81 -6.55 9.36 -20.64
N ARG A 82 -5.99 9.19 -19.43
CA ARG A 82 -6.42 9.79 -18.17
C ARG A 82 -7.88 9.50 -17.80
N HIS A 83 -8.49 8.48 -18.41
CA HIS A 83 -9.91 8.19 -18.27
C HIS A 83 -10.28 7.47 -16.98
N LEU A 84 -9.34 6.77 -16.36
CA LEU A 84 -9.56 6.05 -15.10
C LEU A 84 -9.24 6.95 -13.89
N ARG A 85 -8.85 8.22 -14.10
CA ARG A 85 -8.51 9.14 -13.01
C ARG A 85 -9.80 9.49 -12.31
N PHE A 86 -9.90 9.10 -11.05
CA PHE A 86 -11.07 9.30 -10.18
C PHE A 86 -12.26 8.35 -10.40
N ASP A 87 -12.08 7.25 -11.14
CA ASP A 87 -13.06 6.14 -11.16
C ASP A 87 -12.70 5.17 -10.03
N ILE A 88 -13.38 5.28 -8.89
CA ILE A 88 -13.13 4.55 -7.64
C ILE A 88 -14.36 3.80 -7.12
#